data_AF-A0A2T0SYZ7-F1
#
_entry.id   AF-A0A2T0SYZ7-F1
#
_cell.length_a   1.000
_cell.length_b   1.000
_cell.length_c   1.000
_cell.angle_alpha   90.00
_cell.angle_beta   90.00
_cell.angle_gamma   90.00
#
_symmetry.space_group_name_H-M   'P 1'
#
loop_
_entity.id
_entity.type
_entity.pdbx_description
1 polymer ?
#
loop_
_entity_poly.entity_id
_entity_poly.type
_entity_poly.pdbx_seq_one_letter_code
_entity_poly.pdbx_strand_id
1 'polypeptide(L)' 'MRGDFELRTQSGEVIDGGRGTVALCRCGLSAIKPLCDGTHKVGGFHASGGDRER' A
#
# COMPACT_ATOMS: atom_id res chain seq x y z
N MET A 1 -4.62 1.43 4.93
CA MET A 1 -5.40 2.48 5.61
C MET A 1 -6.87 2.27 5.29
N ARG A 2 -7.76 2.63 6.20
CA ARG A 2 -9.21 2.53 6.07
C ARG A 2 -9.84 3.82 6.58
N GLY A 3 -10.97 4.24 6.00
CA GLY A 3 -11.74 5.42 6.41
C GLY A 3 -11.49 6.64 5.53
N ASP A 4 -11.79 7.82 6.07
CA ASP A 4 -11.64 9.10 5.37
C ASP A 4 -10.19 9.60 5.51
N PHE A 5 -9.47 9.59 4.40
CA PHE A 5 -8.10 10.06 4.32
C PHE A 5 -7.81 10.61 2.92
N GLU A 6 -6.82 11.49 2.83
CA GLU A 6 -6.28 12.00 1.57
C GLU A 6 -4.81 11.64 1.47
N LEU A 7 -4.40 11.07 0.34
CA LEU A 7 -3.00 10.77 0.07
C LEU A 7 -2.40 11.92 -0.73
N ARG A 8 -1.27 12.45 -0.27
CA ARG A 8 -0.52 13.50 -0.97
C ARG A 8 0.94 13.11 -1.19
N THR A 9 1.52 13.55 -2.29
CA THR A 9 2.97 13.54 -2.52
C THR A 9 3.64 14.63 -1.66
N GLN A 10 4.98 14.63 -1.62
CA GLN A 10 5.74 15.70 -0.96
C GLN A 10 5.49 17.08 -1.58
N SER A 11 5.17 17.16 -2.87
CA SER A 11 4.82 18.40 -3.57
C SER A 11 3.36 18.82 -3.36
N GLY A 12 2.55 18.02 -2.65
CA GLY A 12 1.15 18.31 -2.34
C GLY A 12 0.14 17.80 -3.37
N GLU A 13 0.58 17.11 -4.41
CA GLU A 13 -0.29 16.47 -5.41
C GLU A 13 -1.11 15.35 -4.78
N VAL A 14 -2.40 15.28 -5.11
CA VAL A 14 -3.33 14.27 -4.57
C VAL A 14 -3.19 12.96 -5.34
N ILE A 15 -3.10 11.85 -4.60
CA ILE A 15 -3.09 10.49 -5.16
C ILE A 15 -4.47 9.89 -4.98
N ASP A 16 -5.10 9.47 -6.09
CA ASP A 16 -6.37 8.74 -6.03
C ASP A 16 -6.14 7.33 -5.44
N GLY A 17 -6.57 7.15 -4.20
CA GLY A 17 -6.55 5.87 -3.51
C GLY A 17 -7.71 4.95 -3.88
N GLY A 18 -8.66 5.42 -4.68
CA GLY A 18 -9.93 4.74 -4.87
C GLY A 18 -10.77 4.72 -3.59
N ARG A 19 -11.52 3.65 -3.38
CA ARG A 19 -12.63 3.62 -2.40
C ARG A 19 -12.17 3.18 -1.02
N GLY A 20 -12.25 4.07 -0.03
CA GLY A 20 -12.32 3.89 1.44
C GLY A 20 -11.24 3.02 2.12
N THR A 21 -10.40 2.33 1.35
CA THR A 21 -9.36 1.42 1.81
C THR A 21 -8.27 1.37 0.77
N VAL A 22 -7.05 1.65 1.22
CA VAL A 22 -5.83 1.53 0.41
C VAL A 22 -4.81 0.65 1.11
N ALA A 23 -4.02 -0.08 0.33
CA ALA A 23 -2.82 -0.72 0.82
C ALA A 23 -1.61 0.05 0.29
N LEU A 24 -0.79 0.59 1.19
CA LEU A 24 0.49 1.18 0.79
C LEU A 24 1.55 0.08 0.65
N CYS A 25 2.40 0.24 -0.35
CA CYS A 25 3.56 -0.61 -0.52
C CYS A 25 4.56 -0.35 0.60
N ARG A 26 4.87 -1.41 1.35
CA ARG A 26 6.00 -1.43 2.30
C ARG A 26 7.16 -2.30 1.84
N CYS A 27 6.91 -3.23 0.92
CA CYS A 27 7.92 -4.20 0.44
C CYS A 27 8.93 -3.62 -0.56
N GLY A 28 8.64 -2.45 -1.16
CA GLY A 28 9.45 -1.86 -2.22
C GLY A 28 9.21 -2.40 -3.63
N LEU A 29 8.61 -3.59 -3.77
CA LEU A 29 8.50 -4.32 -5.03
C LEU A 29 7.33 -3.92 -5.95
N SER A 30 6.34 -3.19 -5.43
CA SER A 30 5.17 -2.79 -6.22
C SER A 30 5.53 -1.98 -7.47
N ALA A 31 4.87 -2.25 -8.59
CA ALA A 31 4.96 -1.49 -9.83
C ALA A 31 4.11 -0.21 -9.81
N ILE A 32 3.12 -0.11 -8.92
CA ILE A 32 2.17 1.02 -8.81
C ILE A 32 2.40 1.85 -7.54
N LYS A 33 3.66 2.07 -7.17
CA LYS A 33 4.02 2.86 -5.98
C LYS A 33 3.29 4.22 -5.99
N PRO A 34 2.81 4.69 -4.83
CA PRO A 34 3.02 4.16 -3.48
C PRO A 34 2.05 3.03 -3.07
N LEU A 35 1.16 2.58 -3.96
CA LEU A 35 0.17 1.57 -3.66
C LEU A 35 0.74 0.16 -3.75
N CYS A 36 0.11 -0.78 -3.05
CA CYS A 36 0.43 -2.20 -3.10
C CYS A 36 -0.36 -2.89 -4.22
N ASP A 37 0.33 -3.62 -5.11
CA ASP A 37 -0.26 -4.47 -6.17
C ASP A 37 -0.24 -5.97 -5.83
N GLY A 38 0.22 -6.34 -4.63
CA GLY A 38 0.34 -7.74 -4.21
C GLY A 38 1.67 -8.42 -4.56
N THR A 39 2.60 -7.73 -5.24
CA THR A 39 3.93 -8.29 -5.61
C THR A 39 4.73 -8.78 -4.40
N HIS A 40 4.46 -8.27 -3.19
CA HIS A 40 5.08 -8.74 -1.95
C HIS A 40 4.93 -10.25 -1.72
N LYS A 41 3.85 -10.88 -2.21
CA LYS A 41 3.61 -12.32 -2.04
C LYS A 41 4.59 -13.17 -2.83
N VAL A 42 4.83 -12.80 -4.09
CA VAL A 42 5.76 -13.52 -4.98
C VAL A 42 7.21 -13.10 -4.74
N GLY A 43 7.42 -11.87 -4.27
CA GLY A 43 8.75 -11.32 -3.98
C GLY A 43 9.34 -11.72 -2.63
N GLY A 44 8.66 -12.57 -1.86
CA GLY A 44 9.19 -13.09 -0.59
C GLY A 44 9.38 -12.02 0.49
N PHE A 45 8.55 -10.97 0.51
CA PHE A 45 8.59 -9.98 1.58
C PHE A 45 7.83 -10.48 2.82
N HIS A 46 8.55 -10.70 3.92
CA HIS A 46 8.00 -11.14 5.19
C HIS A 46 8.15 -10.03 6.23
N ALA A 47 7.14 -9.85 7.07
CA ALA A 47 7.19 -8.87 8.14
C ALA A 47 6.35 -9.33 9.33
N SER A 48 6.85 -9.07 10.54
CA SER A 48 6.32 -9.54 11.82
C SER A 48 4.88 -9.10 12.19
N GLY A 49 4.18 -8.38 11.30
CA GLY A 49 2.78 -7.96 11.50
C GLY A 49 1.91 -8.10 10.25
N GLY A 50 2.37 -8.85 9.23
CA GLY A 50 1.68 -9.03 7.96
C GLY A 50 0.81 -10.29 7.87
N ASP A 51 1.03 -11.26 8.75
CA ASP A 51 0.31 -12.53 8.73
C ASP A 51 -1.06 -12.35 9.40
N ARG A 52 -2.07 -12.03 8.59
CA ARG A 52 -3.44 -12.45 8.91
C ARG A 52 -3.69 -13.77 8.19
N GLU A 53 -3.05 -14.81 8.70
CA GLU A 53 -3.54 -16.17 8.50
C GLU A 53 -4.13 -16.63 9.84
N ARG A 54 -5.47 -16.66 9.85
CA ARG A 54 -6.42 -16.87 10.96
C ARG A 54 -6.91 -15.63 11.70
#